data_AF-A0A7V1PTD4-F1
#
_entry.id   AF-A0A7V1PTD4-F1
#
_cell.length_a   1.000
_cell.length_b   1.000
_cell.length_c   1.000
_cell.angle_alpha   90.00
_cell.angle_beta   90.00
_cell.angle_gamma   90.00
#
_symmetry.space_group_name_H-M   'P 1'
#
loop_
_entity.id
_entity.type
_entity.pdbx_description
1 polymer ?
#
loop_
_entity_poly.entity_id
_entity_poly.type
_entity_poly.pdbx_seq_one_letter_code
_entity_poly.pdbx_strand_id
1 'polypeptide(L)'
;MSILNKIVSYLAAFFIFILLLWLIGFVNSSLLELLSYFSLALGISIVLISFGNDKKGILFSGTIIFLLGLIFFILNNFDFDQTNNLMIPAFLFILGTGFFVLFLDGFSNKKNLILSALFWLTGFIFILFLGEFSISTFTASLKDVAFSFWTVILLVVGAFLLLKTYTKK
;
A
#
# COMPACT_ATOMS: atom_id res chain seq x y z
N MET A 1 -5.87 1.74 26.26
CA MET A 1 -5.55 2.15 24.87
C MET A 1 -5.23 0.90 24.07
N SER A 2 -5.92 0.66 22.94
CA SER A 2 -5.70 -0.53 22.11
C SER A 2 -4.28 -0.53 21.51
N ILE A 3 -3.74 -1.71 21.18
CA ILE A 3 -2.42 -1.85 20.53
C ILE A 3 -2.35 -1.02 19.23
N LEU A 4 -3.44 -1.03 18.45
CA LEU A 4 -3.63 -0.20 17.27
C LEU A 4 -3.40 1.29 17.58
N ASN A 5 -4.05 1.81 18.63
CA ASN A 5 -3.95 3.23 18.98
C ASN A 5 -2.52 3.61 19.39
N LYS A 6 -1.78 2.72 20.06
CA LYS A 6 -0.38 2.96 20.41
C LYS A 6 0.50 3.04 19.16
N ILE A 7 0.38 2.06 18.26
CA ILE A 7 1.18 2.01 17.02
C ILE A 7 0.88 3.20 16.11
N VAL A 8 -0.40 3.52 15.92
CA VAL A 8 -0.81 4.69 15.13
C VAL A 8 -0.28 5.98 15.76
N SER A 9 -0.34 6.11 17.09
CA SER A 9 0.20 7.28 17.80
C SER A 9 1.71 7.40 17.62
N TYR A 10 2.47 6.31 17.71
CA TYR A 10 3.92 6.35 17.53
C TYR A 10 4.31 6.67 16.08
N LEU A 11 3.62 6.07 15.10
CA LEU A 11 3.84 6.39 13.69
C LEU A 11 3.49 7.84 13.37
N ALA A 12 2.38 8.37 13.90
CA ALA A 12 1.98 9.76 13.71
C ALA A 12 2.99 10.72 14.36
N ALA A 13 3.45 10.44 15.58
CA ALA A 13 4.47 11.25 16.24
C ALA A 13 5.79 11.25 15.46
N PHE A 14 6.22 10.08 14.97
CA PHE A 14 7.41 9.96 14.13
C PHE A 14 7.26 10.73 12.80
N PHE A 15 6.10 10.65 12.17
CA PHE A 15 5.83 11.40 10.95
C PHE A 15 5.82 12.91 11.16
N ILE A 16 5.19 13.39 12.24
CA ILE A 16 5.23 14.82 12.62
C ILE A 16 6.68 15.26 12.84
N PHE A 17 7.48 14.45 13.52
CA PHE A 17 8.90 14.74 13.74
C PHE A 17 9.67 14.83 12.41
N ILE A 18 9.47 13.90 11.47
CA ILE A 18 10.09 13.97 10.14
C ILE A 18 9.61 15.20 9.37
N LEU A 19 8.32 15.53 9.41
CA LEU A 19 7.79 16.74 8.77
C LEU A 19 8.44 18.02 9.31
N LEU A 20 8.69 18.09 10.62
CA LEU A 20 9.43 19.21 11.22
C LEU A 20 10.87 19.28 10.71
N LEU A 21 11.56 18.14 10.61
CA LEU A 21 12.92 18.09 10.04
C LEU A 21 12.95 18.48 8.56
N TRP A 22 11.93 18.08 7.80
CA TRP A 22 11.75 18.45 6.41
C TRP A 22 11.53 19.97 6.25
N LEU A 23 10.69 20.59 7.09
CA LEU A 23 10.47 22.05 7.08
C LEU A 23 11.74 22.86 7.37
N ILE A 24 12.65 22.33 8.19
CA ILE A 24 13.94 22.97 8.53
C ILE A 24 14.99 22.72 7.43
N GLY A 25 14.68 21.89 6.42
CA GLY A 25 15.58 21.56 5.32
C GLY A 25 16.62 20.49 5.65
N PHE A 26 16.48 19.78 6.78
CA PHE A 26 17.40 18.70 7.15
C PHE A 26 17.16 17.44 6.32
N VAL A 27 15.92 17.20 5.89
CA VAL A 27 15.53 16.07 5.05
C VAL A 27 15.30 16.57 3.62
N ASN A 28 16.12 16.10 2.68
CA ASN A 28 16.01 16.43 1.26
C ASN A 28 15.18 15.38 0.52
N SER A 29 13.89 15.32 0.84
CA SER A 29 12.91 14.43 0.19
C SER A 29 11.70 15.24 -0.27
N SER A 30 10.95 14.73 -1.23
CA SER A 30 9.69 15.37 -1.64
C SER A 30 8.59 15.12 -0.59
N LEU A 31 7.59 15.99 -0.51
CA LEU A 31 6.42 15.76 0.36
C LEU A 31 5.68 14.46 -0.05
N LEU A 32 5.64 14.17 -1.34
CA LEU A 32 5.00 12.97 -1.88
C LEU A 32 5.71 11.69 -1.42
N GLU A 33 7.04 11.71 -1.39
CA GLU A 33 7.88 10.63 -0.89
C GLU A 33 7.64 10.38 0.61
N LEU A 34 7.58 11.44 1.42
CA LEU A 34 7.27 11.35 2.85
C LEU A 34 5.87 10.77 3.09
N LEU A 35 4.86 11.27 2.36
CA LEU A 35 3.49 10.76 2.43
C LEU A 35 3.39 9.30 1.99
N SER A 36 4.18 8.90 1.00
CA SER A 36 4.27 7.52 0.54
C SER A 36 4.75 6.60 1.67
N TYR A 37 5.91 6.88 2.27
CA TYR A 37 6.46 6.06 3.34
C TYR A 37 5.56 5.98 4.56
N PHE A 38 4.96 7.11 4.95
CA PHE A 38 4.00 7.13 6.05
C PHE A 38 2.76 6.30 5.76
N SER A 39 2.15 6.45 4.57
CA SER A 39 0.96 5.72 4.18
C SER A 39 1.23 4.22 4.05
N LEU A 40 2.39 3.82 3.52
CA LEU A 40 2.82 2.43 3.48
C LEU A 40 2.94 1.85 4.89
N ALA A 41 3.69 2.50 5.78
CA ALA A 41 3.92 2.02 7.14
C ALA A 41 2.63 1.98 7.98
N LEU A 42 1.79 3.01 7.88
CA LEU A 42 0.52 3.09 8.59
C LEU A 42 -0.49 2.08 8.06
N GLY A 43 -0.65 2.01 6.73
CA GLY A 43 -1.58 1.10 6.07
C GLY A 43 -1.27 -0.36 6.38
N ILE A 44 -0.02 -0.79 6.21
CA ILE A 44 0.36 -2.19 6.50
C ILE A 44 0.19 -2.53 7.99
N SER A 45 0.53 -1.59 8.89
CA SER A 45 0.34 -1.79 10.33
C SER A 45 -1.13 -1.99 10.68
N ILE A 46 -2.02 -1.16 10.11
CA ILE A 46 -3.47 -1.29 10.33
C ILE A 46 -3.99 -2.63 9.79
N VAL A 47 -3.55 -3.04 8.60
CA VAL A 47 -3.94 -4.32 7.99
C VAL A 47 -3.51 -5.48 8.89
N LEU A 48 -2.24 -5.55 9.27
CA LEU A 48 -1.70 -6.64 10.09
C LEU A 48 -2.38 -6.76 11.46
N ILE A 49 -2.78 -5.64 12.06
CA ILE A 49 -3.46 -5.63 13.36
C ILE A 49 -4.95 -5.96 13.23
N SER A 50 -5.58 -5.59 12.11
CA SER A 50 -7.04 -5.71 11.96
C SER A 50 -7.48 -7.03 11.33
N PHE A 51 -6.58 -7.68 10.60
CA PHE A 51 -6.82 -8.99 9.99
C PHE A 51 -7.03 -10.06 11.08
N GLY A 52 -8.06 -10.88 10.91
CA GLY A 52 -8.52 -11.91 11.84
C GLY A 52 -9.24 -11.39 13.08
N ASN A 53 -9.44 -10.07 13.22
CA ASN A 53 -9.96 -9.44 14.44
C ASN A 53 -11.35 -8.80 14.25
N ASP A 54 -12.14 -9.24 13.27
CA ASP A 54 -13.51 -8.77 12.93
C ASP A 54 -13.65 -7.26 12.66
N LYS A 55 -12.54 -6.53 12.52
CA LYS A 55 -12.49 -5.08 12.30
C LYS A 55 -12.53 -4.73 10.80
N LYS A 56 -13.57 -5.17 10.11
CA LYS A 56 -13.70 -5.07 8.64
C LYS A 56 -13.52 -3.64 8.11
N GLY A 57 -14.19 -2.65 8.69
CA GLY A 57 -14.05 -1.26 8.26
C GLY A 57 -12.62 -0.74 8.36
N ILE A 58 -11.94 -1.04 9.46
CA ILE A 58 -10.55 -0.61 9.71
C ILE A 58 -9.59 -1.36 8.77
N LEU A 59 -9.81 -2.66 8.56
CA LEU A 59 -9.02 -3.47 7.63
C LEU A 59 -9.13 -2.95 6.19
N PHE A 60 -10.34 -2.60 5.76
CA PHE A 60 -10.57 -1.98 4.45
C PHE A 60 -9.80 -0.67 4.34
N SER A 61 -10.01 0.27 5.27
CA SER A 61 -9.32 1.57 5.26
C SER A 61 -7.80 1.43 5.30
N GLY A 62 -7.27 0.50 6.12
CA GLY A 62 -5.84 0.21 6.15
C GLY A 62 -5.29 -0.27 4.80
N THR A 63 -6.05 -1.11 4.10
CA THR A 63 -5.70 -1.58 2.75
C THR A 63 -5.69 -0.44 1.75
N ILE A 64 -6.69 0.45 1.79
CA ILE A 64 -6.75 1.64 0.93
C ILE A 64 -5.55 2.56 1.19
N ILE A 65 -5.25 2.86 2.46
CA ILE A 65 -4.12 3.72 2.84
C ILE A 65 -2.79 3.12 2.38
N PHE A 66 -2.61 1.80 2.55
CA PHE A 66 -1.42 1.10 2.10
C PHE A 66 -1.23 1.23 0.58
N LEU A 67 -2.29 0.97 -0.20
CA LEU A 67 -2.22 1.02 -1.66
C LEU A 67 -2.07 2.46 -2.19
N LEU A 68 -2.64 3.46 -1.53
CA LEU A 68 -2.36 4.87 -1.84
C LEU A 68 -0.88 5.21 -1.59
N GLY A 69 -0.30 4.71 -0.49
CA GLY A 69 1.14 4.85 -0.23
C GLY A 69 2.00 4.25 -1.33
N LEU A 70 1.58 3.09 -1.87
CA LEU A 70 2.24 2.43 -3.00
C LEU A 70 2.13 3.26 -4.28
N ILE A 71 0.96 3.87 -4.55
CA ILE A 71 0.80 4.77 -5.69
C ILE A 71 1.70 6.00 -5.56
N PHE A 72 1.73 6.64 -4.39
CA PHE A 72 2.63 7.78 -4.16
C PHE A 72 4.10 7.39 -4.32
N PHE A 73 4.48 6.18 -3.90
CA PHE A 73 5.83 5.67 -4.11
C PHE A 73 6.14 5.58 -5.60
N ILE A 74 5.25 4.97 -6.37
CA ILE A 74 5.43 4.76 -7.80
C ILE A 74 5.48 6.11 -8.53
N LEU A 75 4.54 7.02 -8.27
CA LEU A 75 4.51 8.34 -8.91
C LEU A 75 5.72 9.22 -8.55
N ASN A 76 6.36 8.99 -7.41
CA ASN A 76 7.56 9.74 -7.01
C ASN A 76 8.86 9.18 -7.61
N ASN A 77 8.89 7.89 -7.94
CA ASN A 77 10.13 7.19 -8.35
C ASN A 77 10.15 6.80 -9.84
N PHE A 78 9.02 6.90 -10.54
CA PHE A 78 8.88 6.53 -11.94
C PHE A 78 8.19 7.66 -12.71
N ASP A 79 8.67 7.94 -13.92
CA ASP A 79 8.08 8.94 -14.80
C ASP A 79 6.87 8.37 -15.54
N PHE A 80 5.77 9.13 -15.54
CA PHE A 80 4.53 8.77 -16.22
C PHE A 80 4.06 9.92 -17.12
N ASP A 81 4.11 9.70 -18.44
CA ASP A 81 3.71 10.70 -19.44
C ASP A 81 2.21 11.08 -19.35
N GLN A 82 1.36 10.17 -18.88
CA GLN A 82 -0.10 10.36 -18.82
C GLN A 82 -0.72 9.94 -17.47
N THR A 83 -0.20 10.49 -16.37
CA THR A 83 -0.65 10.15 -15.00
C THR A 83 -2.17 10.22 -14.79
N ASN A 84 -2.87 11.18 -15.42
CA ASN A 84 -4.31 11.34 -15.27
C ASN A 84 -5.12 10.14 -15.80
N ASN A 85 -4.64 9.48 -16.85
CA ASN A 85 -5.32 8.34 -17.45
C ASN A 85 -5.23 7.09 -16.56
N LEU A 86 -4.27 7.06 -15.64
CA LEU A 86 -4.03 5.95 -14.72
C LEU A 86 -4.84 6.06 -13.42
N MET A 87 -5.38 7.23 -13.09
CA MET A 87 -6.07 7.45 -11.80
C MET A 87 -7.33 6.60 -11.66
N ILE A 88 -8.20 6.57 -12.68
CA ILE A 88 -9.46 5.79 -12.63
C ILE A 88 -9.16 4.29 -12.52
N PRO A 89 -8.33 3.69 -13.40
CA PRO A 89 -7.93 2.29 -13.24
C PRO A 89 -7.34 2.00 -11.86
N ALA A 90 -6.39 2.82 -11.39
CA ALA A 90 -5.74 2.62 -10.10
C ALA A 90 -6.76 2.62 -8.95
N PHE A 91 -7.69 3.58 -8.95
CA PHE A 91 -8.76 3.64 -7.94
C PHE A 91 -9.64 2.38 -7.96
N LEU A 92 -10.01 1.88 -9.14
CA LEU A 92 -10.76 0.62 -9.27
C LEU A 92 -9.96 -0.57 -8.74
N PHE A 93 -8.67 -0.66 -9.05
CA PHE A 93 -7.79 -1.70 -8.51
C PHE A 93 -7.63 -1.63 -6.99
N ILE A 94 -7.56 -0.42 -6.42
CA ILE A 94 -7.51 -0.20 -4.97
C ILE A 94 -8.79 -0.71 -4.31
N LEU A 95 -9.97 -0.32 -4.82
CA LEU A 95 -11.25 -0.79 -4.29
C LEU A 95 -11.38 -2.31 -4.41
N GLY A 96 -11.05 -2.86 -5.58
CA GLY A 96 -11.08 -4.30 -5.83
C GLY A 96 -10.22 -5.07 -4.84
N THR A 97 -9.01 -4.57 -4.56
CA THR A 97 -8.10 -5.17 -3.59
C THR A 97 -8.60 -5.00 -2.15
N GLY A 98 -9.18 -3.85 -1.81
CA GLY A 98 -9.82 -3.63 -0.51
C GLY A 98 -10.92 -4.66 -0.22
N PHE A 99 -11.82 -4.90 -1.17
CA PHE A 99 -12.85 -5.93 -1.03
C PHE A 99 -12.26 -7.35 -1.03
N PHE A 100 -11.18 -7.59 -1.78
CA PHE A 100 -10.49 -8.88 -1.77
C PHE A 100 -9.93 -9.21 -0.38
N VAL A 101 -9.25 -8.26 0.27
CA VAL A 101 -8.70 -8.44 1.61
C VAL A 101 -9.81 -8.71 2.62
N LEU A 102 -10.97 -8.05 2.51
CA LEU A 102 -12.13 -8.36 3.34
C LEU A 102 -12.71 -9.77 3.11
N PHE A 103 -12.57 -10.32 1.90
CA PHE A 103 -12.93 -11.70 1.63
C PHE A 103 -11.92 -12.68 2.24
N LEU A 104 -10.62 -12.37 2.18
CA LEU A 104 -9.57 -13.19 2.79
C LEU A 104 -9.68 -13.23 4.33
N ASP A 105 -10.05 -12.11 4.95
CA ASP A 105 -10.25 -12.00 6.39
C ASP A 105 -11.38 -12.89 6.90
N GLY A 106 -12.45 -12.97 6.13
CA GLY A 106 -13.60 -13.82 6.41
C GLY A 106 -14.13 -14.43 5.14
N PHE A 107 -13.62 -15.62 4.77
CA PHE A 107 -14.02 -16.40 3.60
C PHE A 107 -15.54 -16.68 3.52
N SER A 108 -16.28 -16.40 4.60
CA SER A 108 -17.73 -16.52 4.68
C SER A 108 -18.49 -15.55 3.77
N ASN A 109 -17.96 -14.36 3.48
CA ASN A 109 -18.69 -13.36 2.71
C ASN A 109 -18.30 -13.32 1.23
N LYS A 110 -18.87 -14.24 0.45
CA LYS A 110 -18.68 -14.31 -1.02
C LYS A 110 -19.05 -13.02 -1.76
N LYS A 111 -19.88 -12.13 -1.19
CA LYS A 111 -20.22 -10.83 -1.80
C LYS A 111 -18.99 -9.95 -2.00
N ASN A 112 -18.04 -9.99 -1.04
CA ASN A 112 -16.80 -9.22 -1.13
C ASN A 112 -15.93 -9.70 -2.30
N LEU A 113 -15.89 -11.00 -2.56
CA LEU A 113 -15.18 -11.56 -3.71
C LEU A 113 -15.79 -11.10 -5.04
N ILE A 114 -17.12 -11.09 -5.14
CA ILE A 114 -17.83 -10.62 -6.34
C ILE A 114 -17.53 -9.14 -6.59
N LEU A 115 -17.63 -8.29 -5.56
CA LEU A 115 -17.29 -6.87 -5.67
C LEU A 115 -15.84 -6.67 -6.08
N SER A 116 -14.91 -7.42 -5.46
CA SER A 116 -13.50 -7.40 -5.83
C SER A 116 -13.27 -7.69 -7.31
N ALA A 117 -13.85 -8.79 -7.80
CA ALA A 117 -13.73 -9.19 -9.19
C ALA A 117 -14.34 -8.16 -10.15
N LEU A 118 -15.50 -7.57 -9.81
CA LEU A 118 -16.13 -6.51 -10.61
C LEU A 118 -15.24 -5.27 -10.72
N PHE A 119 -14.66 -4.82 -9.60
CA PHE A 119 -13.76 -3.66 -9.60
C PHE A 119 -12.46 -3.92 -10.38
N TRP A 120 -11.86 -5.10 -10.25
CA TRP A 120 -10.68 -5.45 -11.04
C TRP A 120 -10.98 -5.58 -12.53
N LEU A 121 -12.09 -6.24 -12.90
CA LEU A 121 -12.49 -6.38 -14.30
C LEU A 121 -12.77 -5.01 -14.94
N THR A 122 -13.50 -4.14 -14.24
CA THR A 122 -13.75 -2.78 -14.74
C THR A 122 -12.45 -1.98 -14.86
N GLY A 123 -11.57 -2.03 -13.86
CA GLY A 123 -10.25 -1.39 -13.94
C GLY A 123 -9.42 -1.88 -15.13
N PHE A 124 -9.43 -3.19 -15.39
CA PHE A 124 -8.76 -3.79 -16.53
C PHE A 124 -9.36 -3.35 -17.88
N ILE A 125 -10.70 -3.33 -17.98
CA ILE A 125 -11.39 -2.84 -19.18
C ILE A 125 -11.01 -1.38 -19.47
N PHE A 126 -10.95 -0.52 -18.46
CA PHE A 126 -10.51 0.87 -18.63
C PHE A 126 -9.10 0.96 -19.20
N ILE A 127 -8.15 0.14 -18.72
CA ILE A 127 -6.78 0.10 -19.25
C ILE A 127 -6.77 -0.30 -20.72
N LEU A 128 -7.57 -1.29 -21.11
CA LEU A 128 -7.64 -1.74 -22.51
C LEU A 128 -8.17 -0.63 -23.44
N PHE A 129 -9.16 0.14 -23.01
CA PHE A 129 -9.71 1.25 -23.80
C PHE A 129 -8.75 2.44 -23.94
N LEU A 130 -7.80 2.60 -23.01
CA LEU A 130 -6.79 3.66 -23.06
C LEU A 130 -5.64 3.36 -24.04
N GLY A 131 -5.63 2.19 -24.68
CA GLY A 131 -4.89 1.96 -25.94
C GLY A 131 -3.38 1.70 -25.85
N GLU A 132 -2.78 1.74 -24.65
CA GLU A 132 -1.31 1.62 -24.49
C GLU A 132 -0.86 0.36 -23.71
N PHE A 133 -1.73 -0.64 -23.54
CA PHE A 133 -1.37 -1.85 -22.82
C PHE A 133 -0.58 -2.83 -23.70
N SER A 134 0.70 -3.01 -23.41
CA SER A 134 1.51 -4.11 -23.95
C SER A 134 1.97 -5.04 -22.82
N ILE A 135 1.83 -6.36 -23.02
CA ILE A 135 2.20 -7.34 -21.99
C ILE A 135 3.71 -7.34 -21.71
N SER A 136 4.52 -7.04 -22.73
CA SER A 136 5.98 -6.94 -22.61
C SER A 136 6.40 -5.73 -21.78
N THR A 137 5.80 -4.56 -22.01
CA THR A 137 6.07 -3.36 -21.19
C THR A 137 5.58 -3.57 -19.76
N PHE A 138 4.38 -4.11 -19.57
CA PHE A 138 3.84 -4.40 -18.24
C PHE A 138 4.76 -5.32 -17.42
N THR A 139 5.25 -6.41 -18.02
CA THR A 139 6.14 -7.35 -17.32
C THR A 139 7.52 -6.77 -17.04
N ALA A 140 8.08 -5.97 -17.96
CA ALA A 140 9.32 -5.24 -17.73
C ALA A 140 9.17 -4.24 -16.58
N SER A 141 8.11 -3.43 -16.57
CA SER A 141 7.85 -2.46 -15.51
C SER A 141 7.59 -3.12 -14.16
N LEU A 142 6.88 -4.26 -14.11
CA LEU A 142 6.71 -5.03 -12.88
C LEU A 142 8.07 -5.46 -12.29
N LYS A 143 9.00 -5.87 -13.14
CA LYS A 143 10.34 -6.26 -12.73
C LYS A 143 11.09 -5.06 -12.15
N ASP A 144 11.07 -3.92 -12.82
CA ASP A 144 11.78 -2.70 -12.37
C ASP A 144 11.23 -2.19 -11.03
N VAL A 145 9.91 -2.21 -10.87
CA VAL A 145 9.26 -1.91 -9.58
C VAL A 145 9.70 -2.93 -8.52
N ALA A 146 9.57 -4.23 -8.79
CA ALA A 146 9.95 -5.27 -7.82
C ALA A 146 11.42 -5.17 -7.38
N PHE A 147 12.33 -4.91 -8.33
CA PHE A 147 13.74 -4.69 -8.02
C PHE A 147 13.96 -3.43 -7.20
N SER A 148 13.18 -2.37 -7.39
CA SER A 148 13.28 -1.15 -6.57
C SER A 148 12.87 -1.40 -5.10
N PHE A 149 11.99 -2.39 -4.84
CA PHE A 149 11.54 -2.76 -3.50
C PHE A 149 12.46 -3.74 -2.75
N TRP A 150 13.58 -4.17 -3.34
CA TRP A 150 14.50 -5.14 -2.71
C TRP A 150 14.98 -4.71 -1.32
N THR A 151 15.24 -3.42 -1.12
CA THR A 151 15.69 -2.86 0.17
C THR A 151 14.61 -2.97 1.23
N VAL A 152 13.34 -2.76 0.86
CA VAL A 152 12.19 -2.91 1.76
C VAL A 152 12.00 -4.37 2.15
N ILE A 153 12.13 -5.30 1.19
CA ILE A 153 12.07 -6.74 1.46
C ILE A 153 13.18 -7.16 2.44
N LEU A 154 14.41 -6.68 2.24
CA LEU A 154 15.53 -6.97 3.15
C LEU A 154 15.30 -6.44 4.57
N LEU A 155 14.74 -5.23 4.71
CA LEU A 155 14.40 -4.67 6.02
C LEU A 155 13.33 -5.50 6.73
N VAL A 156 12.26 -5.90 6.03
CA VAL A 156 11.18 -6.72 6.60
C VAL A 156 11.69 -8.10 7.00
N VAL A 157 12.46 -8.76 6.12
CA VAL A 157 13.04 -10.08 6.40
C VAL A 157 14.04 -10.01 7.55
N GLY A 158 14.90 -8.99 7.58
CA GLY A 158 15.86 -8.76 8.66
C GLY A 158 15.16 -8.55 10.01
N ALA A 159 14.14 -7.69 10.07
CA ALA A 159 13.34 -7.48 11.27
C ALA A 159 12.64 -8.77 11.73
N PHE A 160 12.07 -9.54 10.80
CA PHE A 160 11.44 -10.81 11.11
C PHE A 160 12.42 -11.84 11.71
N LEU A 161 13.62 -11.97 11.13
CA LEU A 161 14.68 -12.85 11.64
C LEU A 161 15.15 -12.44 13.04
N LEU A 162 15.29 -11.14 13.29
CA LEU A 162 15.65 -10.61 14.60
C LEU A 162 14.57 -10.90 15.65
N LEU A 163 13.29 -10.68 15.32
CA LEU A 163 12.17 -10.97 16.21
C LEU A 163 12.07 -12.47 16.54
N LYS A 164 12.27 -13.34 15.54
CA LYS A 164 12.30 -14.80 15.74
C LYS A 164 13.44 -15.25 16.64
N THR A 165 14.58 -14.58 16.57
CA THR A 165 15.74 -14.85 17.43
C THR A 165 15.48 -14.40 18.87
N TYR A 166 14.80 -13.26 19.06
CA TYR A 166 14.43 -12.75 20.38
C TYR A 166 13.34 -13.57 21.09
N THR A 167 12.42 -14.20 20.36
CA THR A 167 11.37 -15.07 20.93
C THR A 167 11.82 -16.48 21.29
N LYS A 168 13.06 -16.85 20.91
CA LYS A 168 13.67 -18.15 21.25
C LYS A 168 14.58 -18.12 22.49
N LYS A 169 14.68 -16.99 23.19
CA LYS A 169 15.29 -16.88 24.52
C LYS A 169 14.20 -16.79 25.58
#